data_AF-A0A651DSP7-F1
#
_entry.id   AF-A0A651DSP7-F1
#
_cell.length_a   1.000
_cell.length_b   1.000
_cell.length_c   1.000
_cell.angle_alpha   90.00
_cell.angle_beta   90.00
_cell.angle_gamma   90.00
#
_symmetry.space_group_name_H-M   'P 1'
#
loop_
_entity.id
_entity.type
_entity.pdbx_description
1 polymer ?
#
loop_
_entity_poly.entity_id
_entity_poly.type
_entity_poly.pdbx_seq_one_letter_code
_entity_poly.pdbx_strand_id
1 'polypeptide(L)'
;MTLLICPGIHDPHLTQELLDSLGRSLPAPLIVPADQPPYSAVHGWDFLMRSQPDLASPLTVLAFSAGVVGAIGVAWAWYARGYPLRQLIAVDGWGVPLYAPFPIYRVSHDAFTHWSSCPLGGTTHGFYADPPVAHLDLWRSPHAATGWAVRPASGQPFCPIGLPAERTTAAAWLQQFLSSHLAPSG
;
A
#
# COMPACT_ATOMS: atom_id res chain seq x y z
N MET A 1 -1.54 -15.60 -5.90
CA MET A 1 -1.68 -14.16 -5.63
C MET A 1 -0.54 -13.47 -6.36
N THR A 2 -0.85 -12.41 -7.11
CA THR A 2 0.16 -11.56 -7.76
C THR A 2 0.40 -10.34 -6.88
N LEU A 3 1.66 -10.02 -6.58
CA LEU A 3 2.05 -8.80 -5.86
C LEU A 3 2.69 -7.83 -6.85
N LEU A 4 2.03 -6.70 -7.09
CA LEU A 4 2.58 -5.58 -7.86
C LEU A 4 3.12 -4.52 -6.90
N ILE A 5 4.36 -4.09 -7.10
CA ILE A 5 4.98 -2.99 -6.37
C ILE A 5 5.14 -1.80 -7.30
N CYS A 6 4.52 -0.68 -6.93
CA CYS A 6 4.60 0.61 -7.61
C CYS A 6 5.44 1.58 -6.74
N PRO A 7 6.78 1.59 -6.89
CA PRO A 7 7.64 2.47 -6.10
C PRO A 7 7.42 3.94 -6.43
N GLY A 8 7.99 4.81 -5.59
CA GLY A 8 8.02 6.25 -5.81
C GLY A 8 9.21 6.69 -6.67
N ILE A 9 9.56 7.98 -6.59
CA ILE A 9 10.76 8.52 -7.21
C ILE A 9 11.91 8.40 -6.21
N HIS A 10 12.69 7.33 -6.29
CA HIS A 10 13.86 7.09 -5.46
C HIS A 10 14.78 6.01 -6.07
N ASP A 11 15.94 5.79 -5.46
CA ASP A 11 16.86 4.71 -5.84
C ASP A 11 16.18 3.33 -5.72
N PRO A 12 16.25 2.45 -6.73
CA PRO A 12 15.71 1.08 -6.67
C PRO A 12 16.20 0.26 -5.48
N HIS A 13 17.42 0.52 -4.98
CA HIS A 13 17.97 -0.14 -3.81
C HIS A 13 17.06 -0.04 -2.58
N LEU A 14 16.35 1.08 -2.41
CA LEU A 14 15.42 1.25 -1.28
C LEU A 14 14.24 0.27 -1.32
N THR A 15 13.79 -0.12 -2.52
CA THR A 15 12.77 -1.19 -2.67
C THR A 15 13.37 -2.56 -2.35
N GLN A 16 14.66 -2.78 -2.59
CA GLN A 16 15.31 -4.02 -2.15
C GLN A 16 15.41 -4.09 -0.63
N GLU A 17 15.80 -2.99 0.03
CA GLU A 17 15.83 -2.89 1.49
C GLU A 17 14.44 -3.12 2.12
N LEU A 18 13.38 -2.58 1.48
CA LEU A 18 12.00 -2.89 1.83
C LEU A 18 11.75 -4.41 1.82
N LEU A 19 12.05 -5.08 0.70
CA LEU A 19 11.79 -6.51 0.55
C LEU A 19 12.57 -7.35 1.56
N ASP A 20 13.83 -7.01 1.80
CA ASP A 20 14.67 -7.67 2.78
C ASP A 20 14.08 -7.53 4.20
N SER A 21 13.49 -6.37 4.51
CA SER A 21 12.84 -6.12 5.80
C SER A 21 11.48 -6.81 5.97
N LEU A 22 10.74 -7.05 4.88
CA LEU A 22 9.47 -7.77 4.90
C LEU A 22 9.65 -9.30 4.93
N GLY A 23 10.88 -9.79 4.79
CA GLY A 23 11.22 -11.20 4.91
C GLY A 23 10.81 -12.05 3.70
N ARG A 24 11.26 -13.31 3.69
CA ARG A 24 11.19 -14.21 2.52
C ARG A 24 9.83 -14.87 2.27
N SER A 25 8.81 -14.57 3.07
CA SER A 25 7.47 -15.21 2.94
C SER A 25 6.57 -14.55 1.89
N LEU A 26 7.03 -13.47 1.26
CA LEU A 26 6.28 -12.80 0.20
C LEU A 26 6.39 -13.55 -1.13
N PRO A 27 5.34 -13.54 -1.98
CA PRO A 27 5.48 -13.98 -3.36
C PRO A 27 6.50 -13.09 -4.08
N ALA A 28 7.16 -13.63 -5.10
CA ALA A 28 8.06 -12.86 -5.95
C ALA A 28 7.30 -11.64 -6.54
N PRO A 29 7.68 -10.41 -6.18
CA PRO A 29 6.93 -9.23 -6.59
C PRO A 29 7.24 -8.83 -8.03
N LEU A 30 6.24 -8.31 -8.72
CA LEU A 30 6.42 -7.56 -9.96
C LEU A 30 6.69 -6.10 -9.58
N ILE A 31 7.91 -5.61 -9.76
CA ILE A 31 8.30 -4.25 -9.38
C ILE A 31 8.29 -3.38 -10.63
N VAL A 32 7.47 -2.33 -10.66
CA VAL A 32 7.45 -1.38 -11.78
C VAL A 32 8.85 -0.74 -11.89
N PRO A 33 9.50 -0.78 -13.06
CA PRO A 33 10.85 -0.27 -13.23
C PRO A 33 10.96 1.23 -12.91
N ALA A 34 12.06 1.62 -12.29
CA ALA A 34 12.30 3.02 -11.89
C ALA A 34 12.52 3.98 -13.06
N ASP A 35 12.74 3.47 -14.28
CA ASP A 35 12.82 4.28 -15.51
C ASP A 35 11.44 4.65 -16.08
N GLN A 36 10.35 4.13 -15.49
CA GLN A 36 8.98 4.47 -15.85
C GLN A 36 8.44 5.59 -14.95
N PRO A 37 7.55 6.47 -15.47
CA PRO A 37 6.91 7.48 -14.64
C PRO A 37 6.01 6.81 -13.57
N PRO A 38 6.33 6.94 -12.26
CA PRO A 38 5.65 6.17 -11.21
C PRO A 38 4.18 6.53 -11.04
N TYR A 39 3.80 7.75 -11.41
CA TYR A 39 2.43 8.25 -11.39
C TYR A 39 1.61 7.81 -12.62
N SER A 40 2.20 7.13 -13.61
CA SER A 40 1.51 6.76 -14.84
C SER A 40 0.86 5.38 -14.73
N ALA A 41 -0.48 5.38 -14.63
CA ALA A 41 -1.27 4.15 -14.63
C ALA A 41 -1.08 3.32 -15.91
N VAL A 42 -0.85 3.96 -17.06
CA VAL A 42 -0.63 3.27 -18.34
C VAL A 42 0.66 2.46 -18.31
N HIS A 43 1.77 3.05 -17.88
CA HIS A 43 3.04 2.32 -17.80
C HIS A 43 2.99 1.19 -16.77
N GLY A 44 2.33 1.41 -15.62
CA GLY A 44 2.11 0.36 -14.62
C GLY A 44 1.25 -0.79 -15.15
N TRP A 45 0.18 -0.48 -15.89
CA TRP A 45 -0.68 -1.47 -16.53
C TRP A 45 0.07 -2.27 -17.59
N ASP A 46 0.79 -1.59 -18.47
CA ASP A 46 1.54 -2.24 -19.55
C ASP A 46 2.65 -3.15 -19.00
N PHE A 47 3.35 -2.71 -17.95
CA PHE A 47 4.33 -3.55 -17.24
C PHE A 47 3.66 -4.79 -16.63
N LEU A 48 2.55 -4.60 -15.93
CA LEU A 48 1.81 -5.71 -15.33
C LEU A 48 1.40 -6.73 -16.40
N MET A 49 0.80 -6.29 -17.50
CA MET A 49 0.34 -7.18 -18.59
C MET A 49 1.50 -7.89 -19.31
N ARG A 50 2.62 -7.20 -19.57
CA ARG A 50 3.82 -7.83 -20.16
C ARG A 50 4.43 -8.91 -19.26
N SER A 51 4.21 -8.82 -17.95
CA SER A 51 4.64 -9.83 -16.98
C SER A 51 3.76 -11.09 -16.99
N GLN A 52 2.72 -11.14 -17.85
CA GLN A 52 1.81 -12.27 -18.04
C GLN A 52 1.25 -12.81 -16.72
N PRO A 53 0.56 -11.98 -15.91
CA PRO A 53 0.07 -12.38 -14.61
C PRO A 53 -1.07 -13.39 -14.80
N ASP A 54 -1.22 -14.29 -13.84
CA ASP A 54 -2.42 -15.13 -13.77
C ASP A 54 -3.63 -14.24 -13.42
N LEU A 55 -4.51 -14.04 -14.40
CA LEU A 55 -5.70 -13.20 -14.27
C LEU A 55 -6.75 -13.80 -13.33
N ALA A 56 -6.68 -15.11 -13.03
CA ALA A 56 -7.52 -15.74 -12.02
C ALA A 56 -6.97 -15.54 -10.59
N SER A 57 -5.68 -15.17 -10.47
CA SER A 57 -5.06 -14.90 -9.18
C SER A 57 -5.43 -13.50 -8.67
N PRO A 58 -5.83 -13.36 -7.39
CA PRO A 58 -6.04 -12.04 -6.80
C PRO A 58 -4.77 -11.18 -6.87
N LEU A 59 -4.94 -9.94 -7.32
CA LEU A 59 -3.88 -8.93 -7.35
C LEU A 59 -3.83 -8.18 -6.01
N THR A 60 -2.63 -8.04 -5.46
CA THR A 60 -2.32 -7.09 -4.38
C THR A 60 -1.39 -6.04 -4.93
N VAL A 61 -1.69 -4.76 -4.71
CA VAL A 61 -0.83 -3.65 -5.12
C VAL A 61 -0.24 -2.98 -3.88
N LEU A 62 1.08 -2.84 -3.82
CA LEU A 62 1.80 -2.08 -2.80
C LEU A 62 2.45 -0.88 -3.48
N ALA A 63 2.13 0.32 -3.04
CA ALA A 63 2.57 1.53 -3.73
C ALA A 63 3.13 2.56 -2.76
N PHE A 64 4.11 3.34 -3.22
CA PHE A 64 4.78 4.35 -2.40
C PHE A 64 4.75 5.73 -3.05
N SER A 65 4.46 6.77 -2.25
CA SER A 65 4.62 8.17 -2.67
C SER A 65 3.90 8.45 -4.01
N ALA A 66 4.58 9.03 -5.00
CA ALA A 66 4.07 9.26 -6.35
C ALA A 66 3.60 7.97 -7.07
N GLY A 67 4.15 6.82 -6.71
CA GLY A 67 3.73 5.50 -7.22
C GLY A 67 2.27 5.17 -6.88
N VAL A 68 1.74 5.74 -5.80
CA VAL A 68 0.33 5.57 -5.40
C VAL A 68 -0.62 6.12 -6.47
N VAL A 69 -0.24 7.18 -7.18
CA VAL A 69 -1.04 7.78 -8.26
C VAL A 69 -1.19 6.81 -9.43
N GLY A 70 -0.10 6.17 -9.87
CA GLY A 70 -0.15 5.16 -10.92
C GLY A 70 -0.89 3.91 -10.45
N ALA A 71 -0.59 3.47 -9.24
CA ALA A 71 -1.14 2.26 -8.64
C ALA A 71 -2.67 2.28 -8.50
N ILE A 72 -3.27 3.39 -8.08
CA ILE A 72 -4.74 3.48 -7.99
C ILE A 72 -5.39 3.36 -9.36
N GLY A 73 -4.76 3.92 -10.42
CA GLY A 73 -5.22 3.75 -11.79
C GLY A 73 -5.10 2.31 -12.29
N VAL A 74 -3.99 1.63 -11.98
CA VAL A 74 -3.81 0.19 -12.31
C VAL A 74 -4.86 -0.66 -11.59
N ALA A 75 -5.09 -0.41 -10.31
CA ALA A 75 -6.08 -1.12 -9.50
C ALA A 75 -7.50 -0.94 -10.06
N TRP A 76 -7.88 0.29 -10.44
CA TRP A 76 -9.14 0.57 -11.12
C TRP A 76 -9.25 -0.16 -12.46
N ALA A 77 -8.20 -0.13 -13.30
CA ALA A 77 -8.20 -0.80 -14.60
C ALA A 77 -8.35 -2.32 -14.47
N TRP A 78 -7.73 -2.92 -13.44
CA TRP A 78 -7.84 -4.33 -13.10
C TRP A 78 -9.25 -4.69 -12.63
N TYR A 79 -9.77 -3.92 -11.66
CA TYR A 79 -11.13 -4.11 -11.10
C TYR A 79 -12.22 -3.93 -12.17
N ALA A 80 -12.12 -2.91 -13.02
CA ALA A 80 -13.12 -2.62 -14.07
C ALA A 80 -13.23 -3.73 -15.12
N ARG A 81 -12.21 -4.61 -15.24
CA ARG A 81 -12.22 -5.78 -16.11
C ARG A 81 -12.78 -7.04 -15.44
N GLY A 82 -13.23 -6.93 -14.18
CA GLY A 82 -13.76 -8.05 -13.41
C GLY A 82 -12.70 -9.01 -12.90
N TYR A 83 -11.41 -8.65 -12.97
CA TYR A 83 -10.35 -9.47 -12.41
C TYR A 83 -10.31 -9.34 -10.88
N PRO A 84 -9.96 -10.41 -10.15
CA PRO A 84 -9.93 -10.39 -8.70
C PRO A 84 -8.85 -9.42 -8.21
N LEU A 85 -9.28 -8.37 -7.51
CA LEU A 85 -8.41 -7.43 -6.81
C LEU A 85 -8.57 -7.66 -5.31
N ARG A 86 -7.47 -7.99 -4.64
CA ARG A 86 -7.47 -8.19 -3.19
C ARG A 86 -7.50 -6.85 -2.47
N GLN A 87 -6.50 -6.02 -2.72
CA GLN A 87 -6.29 -4.76 -2.03
C GLN A 87 -5.24 -3.88 -2.71
N LEU A 88 -5.27 -2.59 -2.39
CA LEU A 88 -4.18 -1.64 -2.63
C LEU A 88 -3.66 -1.13 -1.27
N ILE A 89 -2.37 -1.21 -1.03
CA ILE A 89 -1.71 -0.62 0.13
C ILE A 89 -0.95 0.62 -0.35
N ALA A 90 -1.42 1.79 0.07
CA ALA A 90 -0.83 3.09 -0.25
C ALA A 90 0.06 3.55 0.89
N VAL A 91 1.38 3.42 0.70
CA VAL A 91 2.41 3.90 1.61
C VAL A 91 2.74 5.35 1.25
N ASP A 92 2.42 6.24 2.16
CA ASP A 92 2.75 7.66 2.13
C ASP A 92 2.36 8.40 0.84
N GLY A 93 1.24 8.00 0.24
CA GLY A 93 0.61 8.66 -0.89
C GLY A 93 -0.21 9.89 -0.47
N TRP A 94 0.43 10.85 0.21
CA TRP A 94 -0.22 12.08 0.66
C TRP A 94 -0.82 12.86 -0.53
N GLY A 95 -2.02 13.40 -0.36
CA GLY A 95 -2.71 14.16 -1.42
C GLY A 95 -3.36 13.31 -2.51
N VAL A 96 -3.23 11.98 -2.52
CA VAL A 96 -3.84 11.11 -3.53
C VAL A 96 -5.25 10.69 -3.11
N PRO A 97 -6.29 10.97 -3.93
CA PRO A 97 -7.64 10.42 -3.73
C PRO A 97 -7.66 8.90 -3.94
N LEU A 98 -8.15 8.18 -2.94
CA LEU A 98 -8.21 6.72 -2.86
C LEU A 98 -9.64 6.23 -2.62
N TYR A 99 -10.61 6.75 -3.39
CA TYR A 99 -11.98 6.23 -3.38
C TYR A 99 -12.08 5.05 -4.35
N ALA A 100 -12.56 3.91 -3.84
CA ALA A 100 -12.75 2.72 -4.64
C ALA A 100 -13.76 1.74 -4.01
N PRO A 101 -14.39 0.87 -4.81
CA PRO A 101 -15.23 -0.22 -4.34
C PRO A 101 -14.44 -1.46 -3.88
N PHE A 102 -13.13 -1.32 -3.67
CA PHE A 102 -12.22 -2.39 -3.25
C PHE A 102 -11.36 -1.94 -2.06
N PRO A 103 -10.78 -2.87 -1.28
CA PRO A 103 -9.99 -2.52 -0.11
C PRO A 103 -8.75 -1.67 -0.47
N ILE A 104 -8.61 -0.54 0.23
CA ILE A 104 -7.42 0.32 0.15
C ILE A 104 -6.94 0.62 1.56
N TYR A 105 -5.67 0.40 1.87
CA TYR A 105 -5.10 0.70 3.17
C TYR A 105 -4.07 1.83 3.09
N ARG A 106 -4.06 2.71 4.08
CA ARG A 106 -3.08 3.81 4.17
C ARG A 106 -2.01 3.52 5.22
N VAL A 107 -0.75 3.69 4.85
CA VAL A 107 0.40 3.64 5.74
C VAL A 107 1.07 5.00 5.66
N SER A 108 1.26 5.69 6.78
CA SER A 108 1.76 7.08 6.81
C SER A 108 3.00 7.22 7.67
N HIS A 109 3.89 8.13 7.31
CA HIS A 109 5.15 8.34 8.05
C HIS A 109 4.96 9.12 9.36
N ASP A 110 3.76 9.67 9.59
CA ASP A 110 3.37 10.32 10.82
C ASP A 110 1.83 10.37 10.97
N ALA A 111 1.38 10.79 12.15
CA ALA A 111 -0.05 10.95 12.47
C ALA A 111 -0.74 12.08 11.68
N PHE A 112 -0.02 13.17 11.38
CA PHE A 112 -0.59 14.34 10.70
C PHE A 112 -0.94 14.03 9.24
N THR A 113 -0.03 13.41 8.52
CA THR A 113 -0.20 12.93 7.15
C THR A 113 -1.32 11.90 7.09
N HIS A 114 -1.39 11.00 8.08
CA HIS A 114 -2.46 10.02 8.17
C HIS A 114 -3.84 10.68 8.29
N TRP A 115 -3.98 11.57 9.27
CA TRP A 115 -5.22 12.29 9.53
C TRP A 115 -5.63 13.20 8.37
N SER A 116 -4.71 13.99 7.83
CA SER A 116 -4.99 14.92 6.74
C SER A 116 -5.30 14.20 5.40
N SER A 117 -4.85 12.96 5.23
CA SER A 117 -5.19 12.13 4.06
C SER A 117 -6.55 11.45 4.17
N CYS A 118 -7.15 11.36 5.35
CA CYS A 118 -8.40 10.63 5.54
C CYS A 118 -9.59 11.14 4.72
N PRO A 119 -9.79 12.45 4.55
CA PRO A 119 -10.83 12.95 3.66
C PRO A 119 -10.69 12.43 2.23
N LEU A 120 -9.48 12.08 1.79
CA LEU A 120 -9.17 11.60 0.44
C LEU A 120 -9.43 10.09 0.26
N GLY A 121 -10.27 9.47 1.10
CA GLY A 121 -10.63 8.06 0.97
C GLY A 121 -9.54 7.10 1.48
N GLY A 122 -9.66 5.83 1.10
CA GLY A 122 -9.00 4.71 1.78
C GLY A 122 -9.90 4.11 2.86
N THR A 123 -9.57 2.90 3.30
CA THR A 123 -10.27 2.23 4.40
C THR A 123 -9.78 2.79 5.74
N THR A 124 -10.60 2.58 6.76
CA THR A 124 -10.34 2.93 8.17
C THR A 124 -9.32 2.03 8.87
N HIS A 125 -8.73 1.07 8.13
CA HIS A 125 -7.61 0.27 8.57
C HIS A 125 -6.32 0.83 7.97
N GLY A 126 -5.27 0.92 8.77
CA GLY A 126 -4.02 1.49 8.31
C GLY A 126 -2.96 1.50 9.39
N PHE A 127 -1.90 2.24 9.11
CA PHE A 127 -0.80 2.47 10.02
C PHE A 127 -0.33 3.92 9.93
N TYR A 128 0.10 4.49 11.05
CA TYR A 128 0.92 5.70 11.05
C TYR A 128 2.09 5.54 12.00
N ALA A 129 3.26 6.07 11.63
CA ALA A 129 4.42 6.02 12.50
C ALA A 129 4.30 6.99 13.68
N ASP A 130 4.71 6.53 14.85
CA ASP A 130 4.80 7.29 16.10
C ASP A 130 5.93 6.72 16.97
N PRO A 131 7.09 7.39 17.03
CA PRO A 131 7.35 8.75 16.53
C PRO A 131 7.37 8.86 14.98
N PRO A 132 7.19 10.08 14.42
CA PRO A 132 7.36 10.34 12.99
C PRO A 132 8.70 9.86 12.45
N VAL A 133 8.71 9.32 11.24
CA VAL A 133 9.93 8.92 10.50
C VAL A 133 10.04 9.70 9.20
N ALA A 134 11.22 9.75 8.58
CA ALA A 134 11.33 10.38 7.27
C ALA A 134 10.53 9.60 6.22
N HIS A 135 10.00 10.31 5.21
CA HIS A 135 9.25 9.74 4.08
C HIS A 135 9.89 8.46 3.51
N LEU A 136 11.19 8.54 3.19
CA LEU A 136 11.93 7.40 2.63
C LEU A 136 12.26 6.33 3.67
N ASP A 137 12.38 6.67 4.95
CA ASP A 137 12.65 5.72 6.04
C ASP A 137 11.49 4.76 6.24
N LEU A 138 10.25 5.24 6.06
CA LEU A 138 9.06 4.40 6.09
C LEU A 138 9.10 3.31 4.99
N TRP A 139 9.64 3.64 3.81
CA TRP A 139 9.75 2.71 2.69
C TRP A 139 10.95 1.78 2.81
N ARG A 140 12.16 2.31 3.03
CA ARG A 140 13.39 1.51 3.02
C ARG A 140 13.59 0.69 4.29
N SER A 141 13.06 1.15 5.42
CA SER A 141 13.28 0.57 6.75
C SER A 141 12.00 0.47 7.58
N PRO A 142 10.92 -0.14 7.05
CA PRO A 142 9.64 -0.22 7.75
C PRO A 142 9.70 -1.05 9.05
N HIS A 143 10.73 -1.88 9.21
CA HIS A 143 10.98 -2.64 10.44
C HIS A 143 11.47 -1.75 11.59
N ALA A 144 12.06 -0.59 11.28
CA ALA A 144 12.48 0.41 12.26
C ALA A 144 11.39 1.45 12.57
N ALA A 145 10.41 1.60 11.68
CA ALA A 145 9.27 2.51 11.87
C ALA A 145 8.23 1.90 12.81
N THR A 146 8.28 2.24 14.09
CA THR A 146 7.24 1.90 15.07
C THR A 146 6.07 2.88 14.96
N GLY A 147 4.86 2.41 15.23
CA GLY A 147 3.68 3.26 15.22
C GLY A 147 2.43 2.51 15.62
N TRP A 148 1.29 3.00 15.15
CA TRP A 148 -0.02 2.51 15.54
C TRP A 148 -0.74 1.90 14.36
N ALA A 149 -1.17 0.65 14.53
CA ALA A 149 -2.20 0.07 13.68
C ALA A 149 -3.54 0.69 14.06
N VAL A 150 -4.22 1.27 13.07
CA VAL A 150 -5.54 1.89 13.28
C VAL A 150 -6.64 0.96 12.78
N ARG A 151 -7.78 1.02 13.48
CA ARG A 151 -9.02 0.34 13.11
C ARG A 151 -10.17 1.35 13.10
N PRO A 152 -11.24 1.12 12.33
CA PRO A 152 -12.46 1.90 12.45
C PRO A 152 -12.98 1.89 13.90
N ALA A 153 -13.35 3.05 14.41
CA ALA A 153 -14.24 3.11 15.56
C ALA A 153 -15.62 2.61 15.12
N SER A 154 -16.24 1.74 15.92
CA SER A 154 -17.58 1.21 15.65
C SER A 154 -18.57 2.33 15.35
N GLY A 155 -19.22 2.29 14.18
CA GLY A 155 -20.24 3.27 13.79
C GLY A 155 -19.75 4.58 13.19
N GLN A 156 -18.45 4.77 12.97
CA GLN A 156 -17.88 5.94 12.27
C GLN A 156 -17.31 5.50 10.92
N PRO A 157 -18.01 5.76 9.79
CA PRO A 157 -17.55 5.36 8.47
C PRO A 157 -16.37 6.20 7.96
N PHE A 158 -16.06 7.32 8.61
CA PHE A 158 -15.00 8.24 8.19
C PHE A 158 -14.07 8.61 9.34
N CYS A 159 -12.79 8.53 9.03
CA CYS A 159 -11.64 8.56 9.92
C CYS A 159 -11.47 9.86 10.74
N PRO A 160 -11.35 9.73 12.07
CA PRO A 160 -10.62 10.67 12.90
C PRO A 160 -9.58 9.89 13.71
N ILE A 161 -8.32 9.80 13.25
CA ILE A 161 -7.20 9.10 13.93
C ILE A 161 -7.72 7.82 14.59
N GLY A 162 -8.01 6.79 13.78
CA GLY A 162 -8.63 5.55 14.29
C GLY A 162 -7.99 5.16 15.62
N LEU A 163 -8.81 4.82 16.63
CA LEU A 163 -8.32 4.61 17.99
C LEU A 163 -7.08 3.71 17.92
N PRO A 164 -5.93 4.14 18.47
CA PRO A 164 -4.71 3.34 18.39
C PRO A 164 -5.00 1.96 18.96
N ALA A 165 -5.05 0.95 18.08
CA ALA A 165 -5.54 -0.36 18.46
C ALA A 165 -4.39 -1.22 18.98
N GLU A 166 -3.25 -1.14 18.30
CA GLU A 166 -2.09 -1.98 18.57
C GLU A 166 -0.81 -1.25 18.16
N ARG A 167 0.20 -1.26 19.03
CA ARG A 167 1.52 -0.72 18.69
C ARG A 167 2.31 -1.78 17.96
N THR A 168 2.83 -1.45 16.79
CA THR A 168 3.54 -2.39 15.91
C THR A 168 4.58 -1.67 15.05
N THR A 169 5.33 -2.39 14.24
CA THR A 169 6.18 -1.81 13.19
C THR A 169 5.44 -1.77 11.87
N ALA A 170 5.80 -0.84 10.98
CA ALA A 170 5.24 -0.80 9.63
C ALA A 170 5.50 -2.12 8.89
N ALA A 171 6.66 -2.76 9.10
CA ALA A 171 6.97 -4.06 8.48
C ALA A 171 6.03 -5.17 8.95
N ALA A 172 5.83 -5.30 10.27
CA ALA A 172 4.94 -6.34 10.81
C ALA A 172 3.49 -6.13 10.35
N TRP A 173 3.04 -4.87 10.31
CA TRP A 173 1.74 -4.52 9.76
C TRP A 173 1.64 -4.88 8.26
N LEU A 174 2.61 -4.47 7.44
CA LEU A 174 2.64 -4.81 6.01
C LEU A 174 2.66 -6.33 5.79
N GLN A 175 3.46 -7.08 6.55
CA GLN A 175 3.51 -8.53 6.48
C GLN A 175 2.15 -9.18 6.76
N GLN A 176 1.38 -8.67 7.73
CA GLN A 176 0.04 -9.17 8.02
C GLN A 176 -0.89 -9.03 6.80
N PHE A 177 -0.88 -7.86 6.14
CA PHE A 177 -1.75 -7.62 4.99
C PHE A 177 -1.23 -8.27 3.70
N LEU A 178 0.08 -8.41 3.53
CA LEU A 178 0.68 -9.04 2.36
C LEU A 178 0.66 -10.58 2.43
N SER A 179 0.80 -11.17 3.62
CA SER A 179 0.88 -12.63 3.82
C SER A 179 -0.46 -13.26 4.12
N SER A 180 -1.45 -12.49 4.58
CA SER A 180 -2.77 -13.05 4.87
C SER A 180 -3.38 -13.61 3.60
N HIS A 181 -3.57 -14.94 3.58
CA HIS A 181 -4.53 -15.60 2.69
C HIS A 181 -5.98 -15.32 3.09
N LEU A 182 -6.19 -14.67 4.23
CA LEU A 182 -7.51 -14.40 4.79
C LEU A 182 -8.11 -13.16 4.15
N ALA A 183 -9.32 -13.30 3.61
CA ALA A 183 -10.24 -12.19 3.48
C ALA A 183 -10.44 -11.55 4.87
N PRO A 184 -10.72 -10.25 4.99
CA PRO A 184 -11.26 -9.75 6.24
C PRO A 184 -12.57 -10.50 6.51
N SER A 185 -12.56 -11.33 7.55
CA SER A 185 -13.76 -11.93 8.11
C SER A 185 -14.57 -10.83 8.78
N GLY A 186 -15.79 -10.58 8.30
CA GLY A 186 -16.78 -9.70 8.94
C GLY A 186 -17.16 -8.51 8.08
#